data_AF-A0A4Y7UHS5-F1
#
_entry.id   AF-A0A4Y7UHS5-F1
#
_cell.length_a   1.000
_cell.length_b   1.000
_cell.length_c   1.000
_cell.angle_alpha   90.00
_cell.angle_beta   90.00
_cell.angle_gamma   90.00
#
_symmetry.space_group_name_H-M   'P 1'
#
loop_
_entity.id
_entity.type
_entity.pdbx_description
1 polymer ?
#
loop_
_entity_poly.entity_id
_entity_poly.type
_entity_poly.pdbx_seq_one_letter_code
_entity_poly.pdbx_strand_id
1 'polypeptide(L)'
;MLQTSCSDTESSGYTAHYLPQLDATKLPAANHPMTMFEDDEDPARMYDKKDRWFRVNQPMQVIQKGKDSVQISLYSPVGLKDVKIYAKLPNYDKRFVLYHFTQIPAFHRSFHQIPLVSAKNDYELEDGKTVTIDKIDGFSSGAIEFSVESSDPLFAKFKKIKSSQLVQFHDGYHIEEYGKYLPMNPVLAKEAVTMIINYSYALSHPVYYQTHNNFDLYKKEQAAAAGTAVNGATDWHGNTADANGQYDYFTKAEIEKRYWDYVDGRTLYMAMVGGDAAWGGGPLASQYESNYVSGHWKGEMSLWSHEYSHHTGYNHDSNFANSGEGGGQQEMLTQFYKYLIYINDLPFIDPDILQTYTKTKYLNGTYTKPVFKIDPKNTFLVKYKGEGKWN
;
A
#
# COMPACT_ATOMS: atom_id res chain seq x y z
N MET A 1 9.16 34.01 -16.18
CA MET A 1 10.25 33.02 -16.29
C MET A 1 11.08 33.15 -15.03
N LEU A 2 11.17 32.11 -14.20
CA LEU A 2 12.11 32.12 -13.08
C LEU A 2 13.52 31.91 -13.65
N GLN A 3 14.37 32.95 -13.57
CA GLN A 3 15.80 32.79 -13.75
C GLN A 3 16.37 32.24 -12.45
N THR A 4 16.45 30.91 -12.37
CA THR A 4 17.15 30.21 -11.29
C THR A 4 18.60 29.99 -11.71
N SER A 5 19.56 30.55 -10.99
CA SER A 5 20.98 30.17 -11.13
C SER A 5 21.27 28.95 -10.26
N CYS A 6 21.69 27.86 -10.90
CA CYS A 6 22.32 26.71 -10.27
C CYS A 6 23.79 26.71 -10.67
N SER A 7 24.70 26.67 -9.70
CA SER A 7 26.13 26.57 -9.98
C SER A 7 26.69 25.31 -9.36
N ASP A 8 27.23 24.42 -10.20
CA ASP A 8 28.00 23.27 -9.75
C ASP A 8 29.37 23.78 -9.26
N THR A 9 29.65 23.68 -7.97
CA THR A 9 30.91 24.16 -7.38
C THR A 9 31.96 23.05 -7.40
N GLU A 10 32.95 23.15 -8.30
CA GLU A 10 34.13 22.26 -8.35
C GLU A 10 35.44 22.96 -7.90
N SER A 11 35.37 24.13 -7.23
CA SER A 11 36.58 24.86 -6.84
C SER A 11 37.26 24.25 -5.59
N SER A 12 38.55 23.93 -5.72
CA SER A 12 39.41 23.50 -4.61
C SER A 12 39.39 24.53 -3.46
N GLY A 13 38.78 24.18 -2.33
CA GLY A 13 38.71 25.02 -1.13
C GLY A 13 37.30 25.49 -0.72
N TYR A 14 36.26 25.16 -1.48
CA TYR A 14 34.87 25.40 -1.06
C TYR A 14 34.41 24.33 -0.07
N THR A 15 33.92 24.73 1.11
CA THR A 15 33.28 23.85 2.08
C THR A 15 31.77 24.01 1.96
N ALA A 16 31.08 22.97 1.49
CA ALA A 16 29.63 22.99 1.36
C ALA A 16 28.95 23.01 2.74
N HIS A 17 27.89 23.81 2.86
CA HIS A 17 27.07 23.90 4.08
C HIS A 17 25.68 23.32 3.83
N TYR A 18 25.57 22.00 3.91
CA TYR A 18 24.30 21.31 3.73
C TYR A 18 23.31 21.58 4.87
N LEU A 19 22.02 21.47 4.55
CA LEU A 19 20.96 21.53 5.56
C LEU A 19 21.12 20.40 6.58
N PRO A 20 20.82 20.65 7.86
CA PRO A 20 20.94 19.65 8.90
C PRO A 20 19.98 18.49 8.66
N GLN A 21 20.39 17.30 9.09
CA GLN A 21 19.50 16.15 9.15
C GLN A 21 18.39 16.38 10.17
N LEU A 22 17.22 15.82 9.91
CA LEU A 22 16.01 15.97 10.71
C LEU A 22 15.66 14.65 11.41
N ASP A 23 15.25 14.73 12.67
CA ASP A 23 14.60 13.63 13.37
C ASP A 23 13.11 13.98 13.49
N ALA A 24 12.25 13.27 12.75
CA ALA A 24 10.83 13.61 12.71
C ALA A 24 10.13 13.42 14.08
N THR A 25 10.75 12.68 15.01
CA THR A 25 10.25 12.52 16.39
C THR A 25 10.54 13.74 17.27
N LYS A 26 11.37 14.68 16.81
CA LYS A 26 11.82 15.87 17.54
C LYS A 26 11.66 17.16 16.73
N LEU A 27 10.68 17.21 15.83
CA LEU A 27 10.43 18.40 15.02
C LEU A 27 9.94 19.57 15.89
N PRO A 28 10.34 20.81 15.58
CA PRO A 28 9.81 21.97 16.27
C PRO A 28 8.32 22.16 15.95
N ALA A 29 7.60 22.83 16.85
CA ALA A 29 6.15 23.03 16.74
C ALA A 29 5.72 23.72 15.42
N ALA A 30 6.57 24.57 14.84
CA ALA A 30 6.34 25.22 13.56
C ALA A 30 6.20 24.25 12.38
N ASN A 31 6.72 23.02 12.51
CA ASN A 31 6.53 21.98 11.51
C ASN A 31 5.21 21.19 11.69
N HIS A 32 4.42 21.52 12.71
CA HIS A 32 3.14 20.89 13.01
C HIS A 32 3.17 19.35 12.93
N PRO A 33 4.13 18.68 13.61
CA PRO A 33 4.19 17.22 13.61
C PRO A 33 2.94 16.63 14.28
N MET A 34 2.43 15.54 13.72
CA MET A 34 1.31 14.78 14.28
C MET A 34 1.42 13.31 13.90
N THR A 35 0.90 12.43 14.74
CA THR A 35 0.52 11.07 14.35
C THR A 35 -0.85 11.12 13.70
N MET A 36 -1.01 10.51 12.54
CA MET A 36 -2.31 10.30 11.90
C MET A 36 -2.98 9.05 12.48
N PHE A 37 -4.31 9.04 12.52
CA PHE A 37 -5.10 7.92 13.01
C PHE A 37 -4.80 7.59 14.48
N GLU A 38 -4.63 8.60 15.32
CA GLU A 38 -4.63 8.41 16.77
C GLU A 38 -5.96 7.79 17.20
N ASP A 39 -5.93 6.92 18.22
CA ASP A 39 -7.10 6.09 18.55
C ASP A 39 -8.35 6.92 18.90
N ASP A 40 -8.16 8.10 19.47
CA ASP A 40 -9.20 9.06 19.84
C ASP A 40 -9.37 10.22 18.83
N GLU A 41 -8.74 10.14 17.65
CA GLU A 41 -8.98 11.09 16.56
C GLU A 41 -10.44 11.00 16.08
N ASP A 42 -11.07 12.15 15.83
CA ASP A 42 -12.40 12.19 15.23
C ASP A 42 -12.42 11.43 13.89
N PRO A 43 -13.24 10.37 13.74
CA PRO A 43 -13.34 9.60 12.49
C PRO A 43 -13.65 10.47 11.27
N ALA A 44 -14.32 11.63 11.42
CA ALA A 44 -14.58 12.55 10.31
C ALA A 44 -13.30 12.98 9.59
N ARG A 45 -12.15 13.08 10.29
CA ARG A 45 -10.86 13.39 9.67
C ARG A 45 -10.37 12.27 8.77
N MET A 46 -10.55 11.02 9.18
CA MET A 46 -10.24 9.83 8.37
C MET A 46 -11.05 9.80 7.06
N TYR A 47 -12.30 10.25 7.09
CA TYR A 47 -13.17 10.28 5.92
C TYR A 47 -12.94 11.49 5.01
N ASP A 48 -12.18 12.51 5.44
CA ASP A 48 -11.83 13.63 4.57
C ASP A 48 -10.87 13.18 3.47
N LYS A 49 -11.42 12.95 2.27
CA LYS A 49 -10.71 12.53 1.06
C LYS A 49 -9.64 13.53 0.58
N LYS A 50 -9.64 14.76 1.07
CA LYS A 50 -8.59 15.76 0.81
C LYS A 50 -7.47 15.70 1.84
N ASP A 51 -7.74 15.16 3.02
CA ASP A 51 -6.80 15.07 4.14
C ASP A 51 -6.17 13.68 4.28
N ARG A 52 -6.96 12.61 4.26
CA ARG A 52 -6.53 11.24 4.55
C ARG A 52 -6.69 10.35 3.31
N TRP A 53 -5.63 10.27 2.52
CA TRP A 53 -5.54 9.41 1.34
C TRP A 53 -4.07 9.07 1.09
N PHE A 54 -3.82 7.96 0.43
CA PHE A 54 -2.48 7.63 -0.06
C PHE A 54 -2.54 6.75 -1.29
N ARG A 55 -1.44 6.70 -2.04
CA ARG A 55 -1.26 5.67 -3.07
C ARG A 55 -0.49 4.50 -2.48
N VAL A 56 -0.90 3.27 -2.74
CA VAL A 56 -0.26 2.09 -2.12
C VAL A 56 1.22 1.91 -2.49
N ASN A 57 1.65 2.40 -3.66
CA ASN A 57 3.06 2.46 -4.06
C ASN A 57 3.81 3.72 -3.58
N GLN A 58 3.11 4.64 -2.90
CA GLN A 58 3.71 5.82 -2.29
C GLN A 58 3.22 5.98 -0.83
N PRO A 59 3.49 5.02 0.09
CA PRO A 59 3.13 5.19 1.49
C PRO A 59 3.84 6.39 2.13
N MET A 60 5.06 6.70 1.69
CA MET A 60 5.79 7.91 2.03
C MET A 60 5.52 8.99 0.98
N GLN A 61 4.69 9.98 1.34
CA GLN A 61 4.20 11.03 0.45
C GLN A 61 4.85 12.37 0.73
N VAL A 62 5.13 13.12 -0.34
CA VAL A 62 5.57 14.51 -0.29
C VAL A 62 4.66 15.31 -1.21
N ILE A 63 3.88 16.22 -0.65
CA ILE A 63 2.86 16.99 -1.38
C ILE A 63 3.15 18.47 -1.20
N GLN A 64 3.36 19.19 -2.29
CA GLN A 64 3.47 20.65 -2.26
C GLN A 64 2.17 21.27 -1.71
N LYS A 65 2.31 22.17 -0.75
CA LYS A 65 1.22 22.97 -0.18
C LYS A 65 1.50 24.45 -0.47
N GLY A 66 0.65 25.06 -1.28
CA GLY A 66 0.84 26.45 -1.70
C GLY A 66 2.14 26.65 -2.49
N LYS A 67 2.77 27.80 -2.27
CA LYS A 67 3.97 28.21 -3.04
C LYS A 67 5.29 27.87 -2.36
N ASP A 68 5.29 27.57 -1.07
CA ASP A 68 6.50 27.61 -0.26
C ASP A 68 6.66 26.45 0.71
N SER A 69 5.72 25.50 0.74
CA SER A 69 5.67 24.47 1.76
C SER A 69 5.41 23.09 1.18
N VAL A 70 5.77 22.06 1.94
CA VAL A 70 5.41 20.66 1.67
C VAL A 70 4.75 20.03 2.89
N GLN A 71 3.78 19.16 2.63
CA GLN A 71 3.30 18.17 3.59
C GLN A 71 4.05 16.87 3.35
N ILE A 72 4.62 16.32 4.41
CA ILE A 72 5.25 15.01 4.43
C ILE A 72 4.34 14.07 5.22
N SER A 73 4.04 12.90 4.69
CA SER A 73 3.17 11.91 5.36
C SER A 73 3.67 10.49 5.15
N LEU A 74 3.65 9.67 6.19
CA LEU A 74 3.94 8.24 6.11
C LEU A 74 2.70 7.44 6.49
N TYR A 75 2.13 6.72 5.54
CA TYR A 75 1.02 5.78 5.76
C TYR A 75 1.59 4.38 5.99
N SER A 76 2.11 4.13 7.19
CA SER A 76 2.71 2.86 7.55
C SER A 76 2.61 2.63 9.07
N PRO A 77 2.32 1.40 9.53
CA PRO A 77 2.34 1.04 10.94
C PRO A 77 3.76 0.96 11.53
N VAL A 78 4.79 0.96 10.67
CA VAL A 78 6.20 0.99 11.05
C VAL A 78 6.84 2.25 10.47
N GLY A 79 7.63 2.95 11.28
CA GLY A 79 8.41 4.10 10.83
C GLY A 79 9.51 3.75 9.83
N LEU A 80 10.13 4.76 9.23
CA LEU A 80 11.27 4.61 8.32
C LEU A 80 12.51 5.30 8.87
N LYS A 81 13.68 4.78 8.52
CA LYS A 81 14.99 5.39 8.82
C LYS A 81 15.67 5.88 7.56
N ASP A 82 16.58 6.85 7.71
CA ASP A 82 17.46 7.32 6.63
C ASP A 82 16.71 7.67 5.34
N VAL A 83 15.70 8.54 5.46
CA VAL A 83 14.85 8.96 4.36
C VAL A 83 15.37 10.24 3.73
N LYS A 84 15.80 10.17 2.47
CA LYS A 84 16.17 11.34 1.66
C LYS A 84 15.00 11.73 0.76
N ILE A 85 14.55 12.98 0.88
CA ILE A 85 13.60 13.60 -0.05
C ILE A 85 14.40 14.42 -1.04
N TYR A 86 14.39 13.99 -2.29
CA TYR A 86 15.00 14.70 -3.39
C TYR A 86 14.03 15.68 -4.02
N ALA A 87 14.55 16.81 -4.48
CA ALA A 87 13.86 17.76 -5.33
C ALA A 87 14.52 17.84 -6.71
N LYS A 88 13.72 18.07 -7.75
CA LYS A 88 14.18 18.39 -9.10
C LYS A 88 13.47 19.64 -9.62
N LEU A 89 14.25 20.56 -10.19
CA LEU A 89 13.74 21.79 -10.81
C LEU A 89 13.56 21.59 -12.32
N PRO A 90 12.57 22.23 -12.98
CA PRO A 90 12.29 22.04 -14.40
C PRO A 90 13.46 22.33 -15.34
N ASN A 91 14.31 23.30 -14.99
CA ASN A 91 15.46 23.73 -15.80
C ASN A 91 16.80 23.22 -15.24
N TYR A 92 16.78 22.19 -14.39
CA TYR A 92 17.98 21.57 -13.83
C TYR A 92 17.84 20.05 -13.88
N ASP A 93 18.71 19.40 -14.66
CA ASP A 93 18.55 17.99 -15.00
C ASP A 93 18.81 17.03 -13.83
N LYS A 94 19.60 17.47 -12.84
CA LYS A 94 19.94 16.67 -11.65
C LYS A 94 18.93 16.91 -10.52
N ARG A 95 18.67 15.88 -9.71
CA ARG A 95 17.95 16.03 -8.43
C ARG A 95 18.94 16.20 -7.28
N PHE A 96 18.50 16.85 -6.22
CA PHE A 96 19.30 17.16 -5.04
C PHE A 96 18.52 16.89 -3.76
N VAL A 97 19.22 16.58 -2.66
CA VAL A 97 18.61 16.26 -1.37
C VAL A 97 18.03 17.52 -0.75
N LEU A 98 16.70 17.64 -0.71
CA LEU A 98 16.00 18.77 -0.10
C LEU A 98 15.85 18.59 1.42
N TYR A 99 15.55 17.36 1.85
CA TYR A 99 15.50 16.99 3.26
C TYR A 99 16.13 15.62 3.46
N HIS A 100 16.82 15.44 4.59
CA HIS A 100 17.31 14.15 5.05
C HIS A 100 16.78 13.87 6.45
N PHE A 101 15.87 12.91 6.58
CA PHE A 101 15.33 12.45 7.85
C PHE A 101 16.10 11.23 8.34
N THR A 102 16.68 11.29 9.53
CA THR A 102 17.26 10.11 10.18
C THR A 102 16.19 9.12 10.62
N GLN A 103 15.03 9.62 11.03
CA GLN A 103 13.89 8.83 11.47
C GLN A 103 12.56 9.53 11.16
N ILE A 104 11.58 8.75 10.67
CA ILE A 104 10.17 9.13 10.49
C ILE A 104 9.30 8.13 11.26
N PRO A 105 8.49 8.55 12.26
CA PRO A 105 7.66 7.63 13.03
C PRO A 105 6.50 7.05 12.21
N ALA A 106 5.89 5.98 12.72
CA ALA A 106 4.70 5.38 12.11
C ALA A 106 3.55 6.39 12.00
N PHE A 107 2.73 6.27 10.97
CA PHE A 107 1.60 7.17 10.68
C PHE A 107 1.92 8.68 10.76
N HIS A 108 3.16 9.08 10.50
CA HIS A 108 3.62 10.46 10.69
C HIS A 108 3.02 11.44 9.69
N ARG A 109 2.78 12.68 10.13
CA ARG A 109 2.61 13.84 9.25
C ARG A 109 3.31 15.08 9.81
N SER A 110 3.95 15.85 8.94
CA SER A 110 4.41 17.21 9.26
C SER A 110 4.44 18.12 8.04
N PHE A 111 4.59 19.42 8.29
CA PHE A 111 4.63 20.48 7.29
C PHE A 111 5.97 21.19 7.35
N HIS A 112 6.58 21.48 6.22
CA HIS A 112 7.91 22.10 6.15
C HIS A 112 7.92 23.20 5.12
N GLN A 113 8.55 24.32 5.45
CA GLN A 113 8.90 25.32 4.45
C GLN A 113 9.97 24.73 3.53
N ILE A 114 9.79 24.86 2.22
CA ILE A 114 10.76 24.47 1.20
C ILE A 114 12.00 25.37 1.35
N PRO A 115 13.19 24.83 1.68
CA PRO A 115 14.36 25.65 1.97
C PRO A 115 14.78 26.61 0.84
N LEU A 116 14.50 26.23 -0.42
CA LEU A 116 14.78 27.05 -1.60
C LEU A 116 14.05 28.40 -1.59
N VAL A 117 12.94 28.53 -0.84
CA VAL A 117 12.17 29.79 -0.79
C VAL A 117 12.63 30.74 0.31
N SER A 118 13.45 30.26 1.26
CA SER A 118 13.90 31.08 2.39
C SER A 118 15.25 31.73 2.10
N ALA A 119 16.19 31.00 1.49
CA ALA A 119 17.54 31.48 1.25
C ALA A 119 18.25 30.71 0.12
N LYS A 120 19.42 31.24 -0.26
CA LYS A 120 20.43 30.49 -1.02
C LYS A 120 21.02 29.39 -0.14
N ASN A 121 21.13 28.17 -0.66
CA ASN A 121 21.64 27.02 0.10
C ASN A 121 22.48 26.09 -0.79
N ASP A 122 23.30 25.27 -0.14
CA ASP A 122 24.00 24.14 -0.75
C ASP A 122 23.20 22.84 -0.58
N TYR A 123 23.20 22.02 -1.62
CA TYR A 123 22.52 20.73 -1.64
C TYR A 123 23.42 19.62 -2.17
N GLU A 124 23.26 18.43 -1.61
CA GLU A 124 23.93 17.21 -2.07
C GLU A 124 23.20 16.67 -3.30
N LEU A 125 23.93 16.45 -4.38
CA LEU A 125 23.48 15.76 -5.60
C LEU A 125 23.56 14.24 -5.41
N GLU A 126 22.91 13.48 -6.30
CA GLU A 126 22.94 12.01 -6.24
C GLU A 126 24.34 11.40 -6.38
N ASP A 127 25.24 12.08 -7.08
CA ASP A 127 26.63 11.68 -7.26
C ASP A 127 27.53 12.12 -6.08
N GLY A 128 26.94 12.68 -5.02
CA GLY A 128 27.62 13.18 -3.84
C GLY A 128 28.28 14.56 -4.01
N LYS A 129 28.19 15.17 -5.21
CA LYS A 129 28.67 16.52 -5.44
C LYS A 129 27.75 17.58 -4.83
N THR A 130 28.22 18.81 -4.75
CA THR A 130 27.45 19.95 -4.25
C THR A 130 26.88 20.76 -5.42
N VAL A 131 25.63 21.19 -5.28
CA VAL A 131 25.06 22.29 -6.05
C VAL A 131 24.65 23.42 -5.11
N THR A 132 24.99 24.65 -5.47
CA THR A 132 24.46 25.84 -4.79
C THR A 132 23.30 26.39 -5.61
N ILE A 133 22.16 26.62 -4.95
CA ILE A 133 20.95 27.13 -5.59
C ILE A 133 20.54 28.43 -4.90
N ASP A 134 20.37 29.49 -5.69
CA ASP A 134 19.88 30.77 -5.19
C ASP A 134 18.41 30.69 -4.74
N LYS A 135 18.00 31.64 -3.89
CA LYS A 135 16.63 31.73 -3.41
C LYS A 135 15.64 31.84 -4.59
N ILE A 136 14.52 31.12 -4.47
CA ILE A 136 13.42 31.08 -5.44
C ILE A 136 12.19 31.74 -4.81
N ASP A 137 11.55 32.67 -5.52
CA ASP A 137 10.34 33.37 -5.06
C ASP A 137 9.07 32.51 -5.21
N GLY A 138 9.07 31.38 -4.51
CA GLY A 138 7.99 30.41 -4.48
C GLY A 138 7.82 29.60 -5.76
N PHE A 139 6.99 28.56 -5.66
CA PHE A 139 6.73 27.59 -6.72
C PHE A 139 5.25 27.61 -7.11
N SER A 140 4.97 27.55 -8.41
CA SER A 140 3.66 27.07 -8.86
C SER A 140 3.56 25.55 -8.65
N SER A 141 2.34 25.01 -8.64
CA SER A 141 2.16 23.55 -8.59
C SER A 141 2.87 22.89 -9.78
N GLY A 142 3.67 21.85 -9.52
CA GLY A 142 4.42 21.12 -10.53
C GLY A 142 5.73 21.79 -10.99
N ALA A 143 6.10 22.95 -10.44
CA ALA A 143 7.39 23.60 -10.74
C ALA A 143 8.57 23.05 -9.92
N ILE A 144 8.30 22.06 -9.06
CA ILE A 144 9.30 21.30 -8.31
C ILE A 144 8.77 19.87 -8.18
N GLU A 145 9.58 18.90 -8.58
CA GLU A 145 9.24 17.49 -8.49
C GLU A 145 9.93 16.89 -7.25
N PHE A 146 9.21 16.04 -6.52
CA PHE A 146 9.74 15.35 -5.35
C PHE A 146 9.87 13.86 -5.61
N SER A 147 10.96 13.27 -5.12
CA SER A 147 11.13 11.82 -5.06
C SER A 147 11.73 11.43 -3.72
N VAL A 148 11.53 10.19 -3.31
CA VAL A 148 11.94 9.70 -2.00
C VAL A 148 12.84 8.49 -2.18
N GLU A 149 13.95 8.47 -1.46
CA GLU A 149 14.81 7.29 -1.32
C GLU A 149 15.07 7.02 0.16
N SER A 150 15.35 5.77 0.48
CA SER A 150 15.69 5.34 1.82
C SER A 150 16.46 4.03 1.78
N SER A 151 17.46 3.89 2.66
CA SER A 151 18.18 2.63 2.85
C SER A 151 17.42 1.63 3.73
N ASP A 152 16.32 2.06 4.37
CA ASP A 152 15.47 1.19 5.18
C ASP A 152 14.91 0.00 4.36
N PRO A 153 15.09 -1.26 4.83
CA PRO A 153 14.57 -2.44 4.14
C PRO A 153 13.05 -2.41 3.90
N LEU A 154 12.28 -1.76 4.77
CA LEU A 154 10.84 -1.60 4.56
C LEU A 154 10.54 -0.72 3.35
N PHE A 155 11.32 0.34 3.14
CA PHE A 155 11.16 1.21 1.97
C PHE A 155 11.48 0.46 0.67
N ALA A 156 12.46 -0.45 0.68
CA ALA A 156 12.74 -1.33 -0.45
C ALA A 156 11.53 -2.21 -0.82
N LYS A 157 10.74 -2.67 0.17
CA LYS A 157 9.47 -3.36 -0.08
C LYS A 157 8.40 -2.44 -0.66
N PHE A 158 8.29 -1.19 -0.20
CA PHE A 158 7.33 -0.23 -0.79
C PHE A 158 7.59 0.04 -2.26
N LYS A 159 8.87 0.20 -2.66
CA LYS A 159 9.26 0.40 -4.07
C LYS A 159 8.89 -0.76 -5.00
N LYS A 160 8.61 -1.95 -4.45
CA LYS A 160 8.22 -3.13 -5.22
C LYS A 160 6.71 -3.17 -5.54
N ILE A 161 5.90 -2.34 -4.90
CA ILE A 161 4.45 -2.30 -5.14
C ILE A 161 4.20 -1.65 -6.51
N LYS A 162 3.58 -2.41 -7.42
CA LYS A 162 3.26 -2.00 -8.79
C LYS A 162 1.97 -1.18 -8.88
N SER A 163 0.97 -1.56 -8.07
CA SER A 163 -0.33 -0.88 -8.03
C SER A 163 -0.16 0.57 -7.59
N SER A 164 -0.79 1.49 -8.31
CA SER A 164 -0.80 2.92 -7.97
C SER A 164 -2.13 3.36 -7.37
N GLN A 165 -2.97 2.41 -6.94
CA GLN A 165 -4.31 2.66 -6.42
C GLN A 165 -4.34 3.73 -5.33
N LEU A 166 -5.33 4.62 -5.46
CA LEU A 166 -5.60 5.68 -4.49
C LEU A 166 -6.54 5.13 -3.40
N VAL A 167 -6.03 4.95 -2.19
CA VAL A 167 -6.81 4.45 -1.05
C VAL A 167 -7.44 5.61 -0.30
N GLN A 168 -8.74 5.49 -0.05
CA GLN A 168 -9.55 6.43 0.73
C GLN A 168 -10.54 5.66 1.63
N PHE A 169 -10.92 6.26 2.75
CA PHE A 169 -12.03 5.78 3.58
C PHE A 169 -13.31 6.50 3.17
N HIS A 170 -14.45 5.83 3.27
CA HIS A 170 -15.72 6.39 2.83
C HIS A 170 -16.83 6.16 3.85
N ASP A 171 -17.48 7.25 4.26
CA ASP A 171 -18.56 7.24 5.25
C ASP A 171 -19.96 7.12 4.64
N GLY A 172 -20.16 7.59 3.40
CA GLY A 172 -21.44 7.51 2.70
C GLY A 172 -22.11 6.12 2.77
N TYR A 173 -21.37 5.02 2.70
CA TYR A 173 -21.94 3.66 2.83
C TYR A 173 -22.65 3.42 4.16
N HIS A 174 -22.06 3.81 5.29
CA HIS A 174 -22.69 3.63 6.60
C HIS A 174 -23.66 4.76 6.97
N ILE A 175 -23.56 5.92 6.30
CA ILE A 175 -24.56 7.00 6.42
C ILE A 175 -25.85 6.61 5.69
N GLU A 176 -25.74 6.04 4.49
CA GLU A 176 -26.87 5.69 3.61
C GLU A 176 -27.51 4.35 3.99
N GLU A 177 -26.71 3.34 4.34
CA GLU A 177 -27.16 1.98 4.65
C GLU A 177 -26.62 1.50 6.01
N TYR A 178 -26.88 2.27 7.08
CA TYR A 178 -26.45 1.91 8.43
C TYR A 178 -26.97 0.51 8.85
N GLY A 179 -26.09 -0.29 9.45
CA GLY A 179 -26.36 -1.68 9.84
C GLY A 179 -25.86 -2.69 8.82
N LYS A 180 -26.06 -2.42 7.52
CA LYS A 180 -25.35 -3.13 6.44
C LYS A 180 -23.87 -2.78 6.47
N TYR A 181 -23.58 -1.47 6.52
CA TYR A 181 -22.24 -0.95 6.79
C TYR A 181 -22.18 -0.32 8.18
N LEU A 182 -20.99 -0.35 8.78
CA LEU A 182 -20.71 0.29 10.05
C LEU A 182 -19.60 1.33 9.91
N PRO A 183 -19.61 2.37 10.77
CA PRO A 183 -18.53 3.34 10.80
C PRO A 183 -17.22 2.66 11.16
N MET A 184 -16.19 2.90 10.34
CA MET A 184 -14.80 2.70 10.73
C MET A 184 -14.35 3.83 11.67
N ASN A 185 -13.27 3.57 12.39
CA ASN A 185 -12.59 4.53 13.24
C ASN A 185 -11.06 4.46 13.00
N PRO A 186 -10.26 5.36 13.57
CA PRO A 186 -8.82 5.38 13.39
C PRO A 186 -8.09 4.06 13.70
N VAL A 187 -8.57 3.30 14.69
CA VAL A 187 -8.00 1.99 15.04
C VAL A 187 -8.12 1.02 13.87
N LEU A 188 -9.32 0.93 13.27
CA LEU A 188 -9.57 0.10 12.09
C LEU A 188 -8.89 0.66 10.82
N ALA A 189 -8.73 1.97 10.72
CA ALA A 189 -8.01 2.62 9.63
C ALA A 189 -6.56 2.13 9.53
N LYS A 190 -5.87 2.04 10.68
CA LYS A 190 -4.47 1.57 10.75
C LYS A 190 -4.33 0.12 10.29
N GLU A 191 -5.28 -0.74 10.67
CA GLU A 191 -5.35 -2.12 10.18
C GLU A 191 -5.60 -2.17 8.66
N ALA A 192 -6.55 -1.37 8.17
CA ALA A 192 -6.88 -1.28 6.75
C ALA A 192 -5.68 -0.82 5.90
N VAL A 193 -4.96 0.23 6.33
CA VAL A 193 -3.71 0.70 5.68
C VAL A 193 -2.67 -0.41 5.64
N THR A 194 -2.48 -1.11 6.76
CA THR A 194 -1.51 -2.21 6.88
C THR A 194 -1.85 -3.36 5.93
N MET A 195 -3.10 -3.80 5.95
CA MET A 195 -3.61 -4.87 5.10
C MET A 195 -3.48 -4.53 3.62
N ILE A 196 -3.89 -3.34 3.18
CA ILE A 196 -3.88 -3.00 1.75
C ILE A 196 -2.47 -2.85 1.19
N ILE A 197 -1.50 -2.40 2.00
CA ILE A 197 -0.08 -2.36 1.60
C ILE A 197 0.46 -3.78 1.43
N ASN A 198 0.21 -4.67 2.40
CA ASN A 198 0.62 -6.08 2.30
C ASN A 198 -0.03 -6.77 1.08
N TYR A 199 -1.33 -6.56 0.88
CA TYR A 199 -2.09 -7.12 -0.24
C TYR A 199 -1.53 -6.64 -1.58
N SER A 200 -1.26 -5.34 -1.70
CA SER A 200 -0.67 -4.74 -2.92
C SER A 200 0.75 -5.26 -3.18
N TYR A 201 1.54 -5.48 -2.14
CA TYR A 201 2.85 -6.14 -2.26
C TYR A 201 2.72 -7.58 -2.76
N ALA A 202 1.78 -8.37 -2.21
CA ALA A 202 1.53 -9.74 -2.64
C ALA A 202 1.13 -9.81 -4.13
N LEU A 203 0.22 -8.96 -4.59
CA LEU A 203 -0.16 -8.86 -6.01
C LEU A 203 1.01 -8.42 -6.91
N SER A 204 1.95 -7.66 -6.37
CA SER A 204 3.12 -7.19 -7.12
C SER A 204 4.21 -8.26 -7.23
N HIS A 205 4.16 -9.30 -6.39
CA HIS A 205 5.20 -10.30 -6.27
C HIS A 205 5.41 -11.11 -7.56
N PRO A 206 6.66 -11.40 -7.98
CA PRO A 206 6.94 -12.19 -9.19
C PRO A 206 6.29 -13.57 -9.18
N VAL A 207 6.31 -14.27 -8.03
CA VAL A 207 5.63 -15.56 -7.86
C VAL A 207 4.12 -15.45 -8.08
N TYR A 208 3.47 -14.38 -7.60
CA TYR A 208 2.05 -14.17 -7.88
C TYR A 208 1.81 -13.94 -9.38
N TYR A 209 2.58 -13.05 -10.02
CA TYR A 209 2.47 -12.82 -11.46
C TYR A 209 2.66 -14.11 -12.28
N GLN A 210 3.68 -14.91 -11.95
CA GLN A 210 3.94 -16.18 -12.62
C GLN A 210 2.80 -17.18 -12.40
N THR A 211 2.27 -17.26 -11.17
CA THR A 211 1.17 -18.18 -10.83
C THR A 211 -0.12 -17.75 -11.52
N HIS A 212 -0.44 -16.46 -11.52
CA HIS A 212 -1.59 -15.89 -12.22
C HIS A 212 -1.54 -16.20 -13.72
N ASN A 213 -0.40 -16.01 -14.39
CA ASN A 213 -0.27 -16.29 -15.83
C ASN A 213 -0.23 -17.79 -16.18
N ASN A 214 0.00 -18.64 -15.19
CA ASN A 214 0.06 -20.10 -15.33
C ASN A 214 -0.92 -20.77 -14.35
N PHE A 215 -2.14 -20.22 -14.23
CA PHE A 215 -3.10 -20.69 -13.24
C PHE A 215 -3.54 -22.13 -13.49
N ASP A 216 -3.55 -22.58 -14.74
CA ASP A 216 -3.76 -23.99 -15.10
C ASP A 216 -2.72 -24.95 -14.48
N LEU A 217 -1.48 -24.50 -14.34
CA LEU A 217 -0.44 -25.24 -13.63
C LEU A 217 -0.68 -25.20 -12.12
N TYR A 218 -1.04 -24.03 -11.58
CA TYR A 218 -1.39 -23.90 -10.16
C TYR A 218 -2.53 -24.85 -9.77
N LYS A 219 -3.58 -24.99 -10.58
CA LYS A 219 -4.69 -25.94 -10.33
C LYS A 219 -4.21 -27.39 -10.22
N LYS A 220 -3.26 -27.79 -11.06
CA LYS A 220 -2.65 -29.14 -10.99
C LYS A 220 -1.82 -29.32 -9.71
N GLU A 221 -1.03 -28.31 -9.35
CA GLU A 221 -0.21 -28.31 -8.14
C GLU A 221 -1.06 -28.31 -6.87
N GLN A 222 -2.15 -27.53 -6.85
CA GLN A 222 -3.14 -27.48 -5.77
C GLN A 222 -3.79 -28.85 -5.56
N ALA A 223 -4.30 -29.48 -6.63
CA ALA A 223 -4.91 -30.80 -6.57
C ALA A 223 -3.91 -31.87 -6.08
N ALA A 224 -2.67 -31.83 -6.58
CA ALA A 224 -1.61 -32.73 -6.15
C ALA A 224 -1.25 -32.56 -4.67
N ALA A 225 -1.14 -31.33 -4.19
CA ALA A 225 -0.89 -31.03 -2.76
C ALA A 225 -2.05 -31.47 -1.86
N ALA A 226 -3.29 -31.35 -2.33
CA ALA A 226 -4.48 -31.80 -1.62
C ALA A 226 -4.62 -33.34 -1.61
N GLY A 227 -4.08 -34.02 -2.63
CA GLY A 227 -4.29 -35.45 -2.88
C GLY A 227 -5.63 -35.73 -3.57
N THR A 228 -6.10 -34.79 -4.38
CA THR A 228 -7.40 -34.84 -5.06
C THR A 228 -7.24 -34.75 -6.58
N ALA A 229 -8.31 -35.04 -7.33
CA ALA A 229 -8.37 -34.66 -8.74
C ALA A 229 -8.53 -33.14 -8.90
N VAL A 230 -8.17 -32.60 -10.07
CA VAL A 230 -8.49 -31.21 -10.43
C VAL A 230 -10.02 -31.09 -10.56
N ASN A 231 -10.59 -30.08 -9.92
CA ASN A 231 -12.02 -29.77 -9.92
C ASN A 231 -12.30 -28.34 -10.39
N GLY A 232 -13.53 -28.12 -10.86
CA GLY A 232 -14.01 -26.82 -11.33
C GLY A 232 -13.26 -26.30 -12.56
N ALA A 233 -13.15 -24.98 -12.67
CA ALA A 233 -12.49 -24.32 -13.78
C ALA A 233 -10.98 -24.63 -13.80
N THR A 234 -10.46 -25.03 -14.97
CA THR A 234 -9.05 -25.40 -15.13
C THR A 234 -8.12 -24.23 -15.42
N ASP A 235 -8.65 -23.06 -15.78
CA ASP A 235 -7.90 -21.81 -15.97
C ASP A 235 -8.82 -20.61 -15.63
N TRP A 236 -8.34 -19.38 -15.80
CA TRP A 236 -9.13 -18.16 -15.61
C TRP A 236 -10.26 -18.03 -16.64
N HIS A 237 -11.45 -17.67 -16.18
CA HIS A 237 -12.60 -17.36 -17.03
C HIS A 237 -13.32 -16.09 -16.57
N GLY A 238 -14.15 -15.55 -17.45
CA GLY A 238 -14.82 -14.28 -17.29
C GLY A 238 -16.19 -14.40 -16.65
N ASN A 239 -17.00 -13.36 -16.87
CA ASN A 239 -18.33 -13.19 -16.27
C ASN A 239 -19.42 -13.92 -17.06
N THR A 240 -19.08 -14.80 -18.00
CA THR A 240 -20.10 -15.57 -18.73
C THR A 240 -20.56 -16.72 -17.84
N ALA A 241 -21.86 -16.77 -17.57
CA ALA A 241 -22.47 -17.82 -16.75
C ALA A 241 -22.09 -19.24 -17.22
N ASP A 242 -21.90 -20.13 -16.26
CA ASP A 242 -21.48 -21.51 -16.49
C ASP A 242 -22.60 -22.36 -17.09
N ALA A 243 -22.52 -22.65 -18.39
CA ALA A 243 -23.46 -23.56 -19.04
C ALA A 243 -22.97 -25.01 -18.90
N ASN A 244 -23.30 -25.66 -17.78
CA ASN A 244 -22.97 -27.08 -17.52
C ASN A 244 -21.45 -27.38 -17.53
N GLY A 245 -20.64 -26.51 -16.90
CA GLY A 245 -19.18 -26.67 -16.84
C GLY A 245 -18.43 -26.26 -18.11
N GLN A 246 -19.09 -25.53 -19.02
CA GLN A 246 -18.42 -24.81 -20.10
C GLN A 246 -18.12 -23.37 -19.66
N TYR A 247 -16.84 -23.03 -19.64
CA TYR A 247 -16.35 -21.72 -19.17
C TYR A 247 -15.81 -20.89 -20.33
N ASP A 248 -15.92 -19.56 -20.22
CA ASP A 248 -15.32 -18.59 -21.14
C ASP A 248 -13.84 -18.34 -20.81
N TYR A 249 -13.03 -19.38 -20.95
CA TYR A 249 -11.60 -19.31 -20.64
C TYR A 249 -10.89 -18.21 -21.42
N PHE A 250 -10.06 -17.45 -20.71
CA PHE A 250 -9.23 -16.41 -21.30
C PHE A 250 -8.03 -17.00 -22.04
N THR A 251 -7.63 -16.35 -23.13
CA THR A 251 -6.33 -16.60 -23.77
C THR A 251 -5.18 -16.14 -22.86
N LYS A 252 -3.94 -16.60 -23.11
CA LYS A 252 -2.78 -16.16 -22.31
C LYS A 252 -2.55 -14.64 -22.34
N ALA A 253 -2.75 -13.99 -23.49
CA ALA A 253 -2.65 -12.54 -23.61
C ALA A 253 -3.72 -11.81 -22.78
N GLU A 254 -4.92 -12.39 -22.71
CA GLU A 254 -6.00 -11.87 -21.89
C GLU A 254 -5.74 -12.06 -20.40
N ILE A 255 -5.23 -13.22 -19.98
CA ILE A 255 -4.83 -13.48 -18.59
C ILE A 255 -3.80 -12.44 -18.13
N GLU A 256 -2.78 -12.18 -18.94
CA GLU A 256 -1.76 -11.19 -18.63
C GLU A 256 -2.34 -9.77 -18.56
N LYS A 257 -3.20 -9.39 -19.51
CA LYS A 257 -3.91 -8.11 -19.43
C LYS A 257 -4.69 -7.99 -18.12
N ARG A 258 -5.34 -9.07 -17.69
CA ARG A 258 -6.16 -9.10 -16.47
C ARG A 258 -5.35 -8.98 -15.20
N TYR A 259 -4.10 -9.46 -15.19
CA TYR A 259 -3.15 -9.14 -14.11
C TYR A 259 -2.95 -7.63 -13.99
N TRP A 260 -2.66 -6.94 -15.11
CA TRP A 260 -2.44 -5.49 -15.11
C TRP A 260 -3.70 -4.70 -14.77
N ASP A 261 -4.88 -5.18 -15.17
CA ASP A 261 -6.17 -4.63 -14.74
C ASP A 261 -6.39 -4.81 -13.22
N TYR A 262 -5.69 -5.75 -12.56
CA TYR A 262 -5.75 -6.01 -11.12
C TYR A 262 -4.74 -5.20 -10.30
N VAL A 263 -3.55 -4.91 -10.85
CA VAL A 263 -2.50 -4.06 -10.24
C VAL A 263 -2.52 -2.63 -10.79
N ASP A 264 -3.69 -1.98 -10.74
CA ASP A 264 -3.97 -0.77 -11.51
C ASP A 264 -3.87 0.53 -10.69
N GLY A 265 -4.52 1.62 -11.14
CA GLY A 265 -4.47 2.95 -10.53
C GLY A 265 -5.80 3.51 -10.03
N ARG A 266 -6.88 2.71 -10.02
CA ARG A 266 -8.21 3.11 -9.55
C ARG A 266 -8.22 3.61 -8.11
N THR A 267 -9.29 4.32 -7.77
CA THR A 267 -9.60 4.68 -6.39
C THR A 267 -10.27 3.51 -5.69
N LEU A 268 -9.77 3.16 -4.51
CA LEU A 268 -10.33 2.16 -3.61
C LEU A 268 -10.91 2.85 -2.38
N TYR A 269 -12.22 2.66 -2.17
CA TYR A 269 -12.96 3.02 -0.97
C TYR A 269 -13.00 1.82 -0.05
N MET A 270 -12.30 1.92 1.07
CA MET A 270 -12.32 0.91 2.12
C MET A 270 -13.45 1.23 3.12
N ALA A 271 -14.26 0.22 3.42
CA ALA A 271 -15.35 0.32 4.37
C ALA A 271 -15.44 -0.94 5.26
N MET A 272 -16.26 -0.86 6.30
CA MET A 272 -16.56 -1.97 7.21
C MET A 272 -18.02 -2.39 7.06
N VAL A 273 -18.23 -3.69 6.93
CA VAL A 273 -19.57 -4.31 6.98
C VAL A 273 -19.96 -4.54 8.44
N GLY A 274 -21.25 -4.37 8.73
CA GLY A 274 -21.85 -4.62 10.03
C GLY A 274 -22.35 -6.04 10.22
N GLY A 275 -23.53 -6.32 9.67
CA GLY A 275 -24.24 -7.59 9.88
C GLY A 275 -24.68 -8.34 8.63
N ASP A 276 -24.38 -7.81 7.43
CA ASP A 276 -24.71 -8.44 6.15
C ASP A 276 -23.47 -9.12 5.51
N ALA A 277 -23.58 -9.61 4.28
CA ALA A 277 -22.43 -9.99 3.46
C ALA A 277 -21.47 -8.81 3.28
N ALA A 278 -20.18 -9.08 3.11
CA ALA A 278 -19.27 -8.07 2.59
C ALA A 278 -19.64 -7.75 1.13
N TRP A 279 -19.27 -6.56 0.70
CA TRP A 279 -19.57 -6.06 -0.64
C TRP A 279 -18.35 -5.40 -1.27
N GLY A 280 -18.23 -5.60 -2.57
CA GLY A 280 -17.33 -4.90 -3.47
C GLY A 280 -18.05 -4.53 -4.76
N GLY A 281 -17.51 -3.55 -5.47
CA GLY A 281 -18.10 -3.06 -6.73
C GLY A 281 -17.89 -1.57 -6.92
N GLY A 282 -17.64 -1.17 -8.17
CA GLY A 282 -17.18 0.20 -8.44
C GLY A 282 -15.93 0.50 -7.61
N PRO A 283 -15.84 1.64 -6.90
CA PRO A 283 -14.68 1.94 -6.06
C PRO A 283 -14.67 1.20 -4.72
N LEU A 284 -15.74 0.50 -4.31
CA LEU A 284 -15.85 -0.14 -3.00
C LEU A 284 -15.14 -1.49 -2.93
N ALA A 285 -14.41 -1.73 -1.84
CA ALA A 285 -14.27 -3.05 -1.23
C ALA A 285 -14.44 -2.93 0.29
N SER A 286 -15.27 -3.79 0.87
CA SER A 286 -15.55 -3.80 2.31
C SER A 286 -15.20 -5.14 2.95
N GLN A 287 -15.07 -5.14 4.27
CA GLN A 287 -14.76 -6.36 5.01
C GLN A 287 -15.18 -6.24 6.48
N TYR A 288 -15.35 -7.38 7.16
CA TYR A 288 -15.73 -7.45 8.57
C TYR A 288 -14.65 -6.89 9.49
N GLU A 289 -15.08 -6.34 10.63
CA GLU A 289 -14.21 -5.89 11.70
C GLU A 289 -13.18 -6.96 12.10
N SER A 290 -13.62 -8.21 12.27
CA SER A 290 -12.76 -9.34 12.62
C SER A 290 -11.62 -9.59 11.64
N ASN A 291 -11.85 -9.30 10.36
CA ASN A 291 -10.86 -9.55 9.34
C ASN A 291 -9.85 -8.40 9.23
N TYR A 292 -10.24 -7.17 9.59
CA TYR A 292 -9.30 -6.07 9.84
C TYR A 292 -8.47 -6.32 11.10
N VAL A 293 -9.07 -6.75 12.20
CA VAL A 293 -8.37 -6.92 13.48
C VAL A 293 -7.51 -8.19 13.52
N SER A 294 -7.92 -9.25 12.82
CA SER A 294 -7.33 -10.59 13.00
C SER A 294 -7.09 -11.35 11.69
N GLY A 295 -8.02 -11.24 10.74
CA GLY A 295 -8.00 -12.07 9.52
C GLY A 295 -6.76 -11.87 8.68
N HIS A 296 -6.40 -10.63 8.34
CA HIS A 296 -5.24 -10.39 7.48
C HIS A 296 -3.90 -10.79 8.14
N TRP A 297 -3.77 -10.67 9.47
CA TRP A 297 -2.63 -11.19 10.23
C TRP A 297 -2.51 -12.72 10.19
N LYS A 298 -3.64 -13.42 10.02
CA LYS A 298 -3.70 -14.88 9.82
C LYS A 298 -3.62 -15.30 8.34
N GLY A 299 -3.58 -14.34 7.42
CA GLY A 299 -3.66 -14.56 5.98
C GLY A 299 -5.03 -15.02 5.50
N GLU A 300 -6.11 -14.73 6.23
CA GLU A 300 -7.50 -15.03 5.86
C GLU A 300 -8.04 -14.01 4.83
N MET A 301 -7.41 -13.97 3.65
CA MET A 301 -7.65 -12.95 2.62
C MET A 301 -8.71 -13.34 1.57
N SER A 302 -9.41 -14.46 1.75
CA SER A 302 -10.38 -14.97 0.76
C SER A 302 -11.50 -13.97 0.50
N LEU A 303 -12.13 -13.46 1.57
CA LEU A 303 -13.22 -12.50 1.46
C LEU A 303 -12.74 -11.17 0.86
N TRP A 304 -11.63 -10.63 1.34
CA TRP A 304 -11.05 -9.42 0.77
C TRP A 304 -10.79 -9.58 -0.73
N SER A 305 -10.23 -10.72 -1.12
CA SER A 305 -9.92 -11.04 -2.51
C SER A 305 -11.18 -11.16 -3.38
N HIS A 306 -12.28 -11.69 -2.82
CA HIS A 306 -13.60 -11.71 -3.44
C HIS A 306 -14.12 -10.30 -3.70
N GLU A 307 -14.22 -9.47 -2.65
CA GLU A 307 -14.76 -8.10 -2.79
C GLU A 307 -13.88 -7.22 -3.67
N TYR A 308 -12.56 -7.41 -3.58
CA TYR A 308 -11.63 -6.73 -4.46
C TYR A 308 -11.80 -7.18 -5.92
N SER A 309 -12.16 -8.43 -6.18
CA SER A 309 -12.47 -8.88 -7.55
C SER A 309 -13.68 -8.17 -8.12
N HIS A 310 -14.71 -7.92 -7.31
CA HIS A 310 -15.85 -7.08 -7.69
C HIS A 310 -15.43 -5.62 -7.97
N HIS A 311 -14.57 -5.05 -7.13
CA HIS A 311 -13.93 -3.75 -7.40
C HIS A 311 -13.21 -3.74 -8.76
N THR A 312 -12.64 -4.88 -9.17
CA THR A 312 -11.96 -4.99 -10.47
C THR A 312 -12.86 -5.25 -11.67
N GLY A 313 -14.16 -5.53 -11.47
CA GLY A 313 -15.16 -5.69 -12.54
C GLY A 313 -15.68 -7.12 -12.76
N TYR A 314 -15.34 -8.07 -11.88
CA TYR A 314 -15.82 -9.45 -11.98
C TYR A 314 -17.10 -9.68 -11.18
N ASN A 315 -17.94 -10.60 -11.63
CA ASN A 315 -19.13 -11.05 -10.93
C ASN A 315 -18.97 -12.51 -10.44
N HIS A 316 -19.99 -13.07 -9.80
CA HIS A 316 -19.96 -14.43 -9.28
C HIS A 316 -19.91 -15.53 -10.35
N ASP A 317 -20.04 -15.21 -11.64
CA ASP A 317 -19.85 -16.17 -12.74
C ASP A 317 -18.36 -16.36 -13.08
N SER A 318 -17.46 -15.49 -12.59
CA SER A 318 -16.02 -15.58 -12.84
C SER A 318 -15.29 -16.17 -11.64
N ASN A 319 -14.31 -17.06 -11.88
CA ASN A 319 -13.41 -17.54 -10.82
C ASN A 319 -12.45 -16.47 -10.25
N PHE A 320 -12.51 -15.22 -10.72
CA PHE A 320 -11.97 -14.09 -9.97
C PHE A 320 -12.79 -13.80 -8.70
N ALA A 321 -14.13 -13.72 -8.81
CA ALA A 321 -15.00 -13.46 -7.66
C ALA A 321 -15.77 -14.71 -7.18
N ASN A 322 -15.62 -15.88 -7.78
CA ASN A 322 -16.30 -17.11 -7.34
C ASN A 322 -15.38 -18.02 -6.51
N SER A 323 -15.92 -18.65 -5.47
CA SER A 323 -15.24 -19.68 -4.67
C SER A 323 -15.71 -21.10 -5.02
N GLY A 324 -16.85 -21.26 -5.71
CA GLY A 324 -17.52 -22.54 -5.97
C GLY A 324 -16.83 -23.48 -6.97
N GLU A 325 -15.80 -23.03 -7.67
CA GLU A 325 -15.16 -23.76 -8.79
C GLU A 325 -13.76 -24.27 -8.45
N GLY A 326 -13.53 -24.65 -7.19
CA GLY A 326 -12.23 -25.13 -6.73
C GLY A 326 -11.21 -24.01 -6.52
N GLY A 327 -11.67 -22.84 -6.08
CA GLY A 327 -10.81 -21.82 -5.48
C GLY A 327 -9.93 -21.06 -6.46
N GLY A 328 -10.56 -20.19 -7.25
CA GLY A 328 -9.87 -19.23 -8.11
C GLY A 328 -9.03 -18.19 -7.37
N GLN A 329 -9.22 -16.92 -7.70
CA GLN A 329 -8.40 -15.82 -7.16
C GLN A 329 -8.43 -15.78 -5.62
N GLN A 330 -9.60 -16.04 -5.03
CA GLN A 330 -9.78 -16.09 -3.58
C GLN A 330 -8.86 -17.11 -2.89
N GLU A 331 -8.81 -18.35 -3.37
CA GLU A 331 -8.02 -19.39 -2.73
C GLU A 331 -6.54 -19.24 -3.06
N MET A 332 -6.20 -19.05 -4.35
CA MET A 332 -4.81 -18.88 -4.77
C MET A 332 -4.14 -17.74 -4.00
N LEU A 333 -4.78 -16.58 -3.91
CA LEU A 333 -4.21 -15.44 -3.22
C LEU A 333 -4.17 -15.65 -1.71
N THR A 334 -5.16 -16.31 -1.11
CA THR A 334 -5.12 -16.69 0.31
C THR A 334 -3.95 -17.62 0.62
N GLN A 335 -3.75 -18.66 -0.18
CA GLN A 335 -2.63 -19.60 -0.02
C GLN A 335 -1.30 -18.87 -0.23
N PHE A 336 -1.21 -18.00 -1.22
CA PHE A 336 0.01 -17.24 -1.47
C PHE A 336 0.32 -16.24 -0.35
N TYR A 337 -0.67 -15.49 0.13
CA TYR A 337 -0.51 -14.52 1.20
C TYR A 337 -0.07 -15.20 2.51
N LYS A 338 -0.66 -16.35 2.86
CA LYS A 338 -0.20 -17.18 3.99
C LYS A 338 1.24 -17.63 3.79
N TYR A 339 1.63 -18.03 2.59
CA TYR A 339 3.00 -18.40 2.29
C TYR A 339 3.97 -17.22 2.52
N LEU A 340 3.61 -16.01 2.09
CA LEU A 340 4.42 -14.80 2.32
C LEU A 340 4.55 -14.44 3.81
N ILE A 341 3.53 -14.70 4.64
CA ILE A 341 3.66 -14.59 6.10
C ILE A 341 4.66 -15.64 6.60
N TYR A 342 4.50 -16.91 6.20
CA TYR A 342 5.34 -18.02 6.66
C TYR A 342 6.84 -17.78 6.38
N ILE A 343 7.17 -17.27 5.20
CA ILE A 343 8.56 -16.94 4.87
C ILE A 343 9.01 -15.57 5.38
N ASN A 344 8.17 -14.80 6.08
CA ASN A 344 8.46 -13.44 6.55
C ASN A 344 8.78 -12.43 5.42
N ASP A 345 8.09 -12.50 4.27
CA ASP A 345 8.36 -11.60 3.14
C ASP A 345 7.39 -10.41 3.02
N LEU A 346 6.16 -10.50 3.56
CA LEU A 346 5.24 -9.33 3.56
C LEU A 346 5.86 -8.11 4.28
N PRO A 347 5.49 -6.88 3.90
CA PRO A 347 5.90 -5.67 4.61
C PRO A 347 5.64 -5.73 6.11
N PHE A 348 4.49 -6.25 6.52
CA PHE A 348 4.07 -6.35 7.91
C PHE A 348 3.52 -7.75 8.22
N ILE A 349 3.97 -8.37 9.29
CA ILE A 349 3.53 -9.73 9.69
C ILE A 349 3.23 -9.86 11.19
N ASP A 350 3.56 -8.84 11.99
CA ASP A 350 3.44 -8.88 13.44
C ASP A 350 2.25 -8.02 13.91
N PRO A 351 1.17 -8.63 14.44
CA PRO A 351 0.04 -7.87 14.97
C PRO A 351 0.41 -6.99 16.17
N ASP A 352 1.55 -7.22 16.85
CA ASP A 352 2.00 -6.39 17.97
C ASP A 352 2.45 -4.99 17.55
N ILE A 353 2.60 -4.72 16.26
CA ILE A 353 2.90 -3.38 15.74
C ILE A 353 1.71 -2.44 15.99
N LEU A 354 0.48 -2.94 15.90
CA LEU A 354 -0.74 -2.14 16.11
C LEU A 354 -1.46 -2.46 17.42
N GLN A 355 -1.35 -3.71 17.90
CA GLN A 355 -2.02 -4.22 19.10
C GLN A 355 -3.53 -3.98 19.12
N THR A 356 -4.16 -3.86 17.94
CA THR A 356 -5.58 -3.51 17.82
C THR A 356 -6.49 -4.45 18.58
N TYR A 357 -6.14 -5.75 18.67
CA TYR A 357 -6.90 -6.74 19.44
C TYR A 357 -7.04 -6.40 20.94
N THR A 358 -6.25 -5.47 21.48
CA THR A 358 -6.36 -4.98 22.87
C THR A 358 -7.28 -3.76 23.01
N LYS A 359 -7.66 -3.12 21.89
CA LYS A 359 -8.32 -1.80 21.85
C LYS A 359 -9.84 -1.90 21.96
N THR A 360 -10.33 -2.65 22.93
CA THR A 360 -11.76 -3.01 23.10
C THR A 360 -12.71 -1.80 23.16
N LYS A 361 -12.23 -0.64 23.63
CA LYS A 361 -13.01 0.61 23.62
C LYS A 361 -13.44 1.06 22.22
N TYR A 362 -12.67 0.69 21.19
CA TYR A 362 -12.86 1.14 19.82
C TYR A 362 -13.39 0.03 18.89
N LEU A 363 -13.74 -1.13 19.43
CA LEU A 363 -14.14 -2.30 18.65
C LEU A 363 -15.51 -2.77 19.08
N ASN A 364 -16.30 -3.28 18.13
CA ASN A 364 -17.58 -3.91 18.44
C ASN A 364 -17.38 -5.32 19.00
N GLY A 365 -16.35 -6.03 18.52
CA GLY A 365 -15.97 -7.36 18.98
C GLY A 365 -14.92 -7.35 20.09
N THR A 366 -14.80 -8.49 20.77
CA THR A 366 -13.65 -8.80 21.64
C THR A 366 -12.71 -9.74 20.90
N TYR A 367 -11.42 -9.39 20.88
CA TYR A 367 -10.42 -10.13 20.12
C TYR A 367 -9.26 -10.55 21.02
N THR A 368 -8.54 -11.56 20.56
CA THR A 368 -7.27 -11.99 21.12
C THR A 368 -6.16 -11.78 20.09
N LYS A 369 -4.90 -11.86 20.53
CA LYS A 369 -3.76 -11.74 19.63
C LYS A 369 -3.89 -12.75 18.48
N PRO A 370 -3.87 -12.30 17.20
CA PRO A 370 -3.91 -13.20 16.06
C PRO A 370 -2.71 -14.15 16.09
N VAL A 371 -2.95 -15.44 15.85
CA VAL A 371 -1.90 -16.46 15.75
C VAL A 371 -1.92 -17.06 14.35
N PHE A 372 -0.88 -16.75 13.58
CA PHE A 372 -0.71 -17.32 12.24
C PHE A 372 -0.40 -18.81 12.29
N LYS A 373 -1.01 -19.57 11.37
CA LYS A 373 -0.70 -20.97 11.10
C LYS A 373 -0.77 -21.20 9.59
N ILE A 374 0.19 -21.95 9.06
CA ILE A 374 0.16 -22.42 7.68
C ILE A 374 -0.21 -23.90 7.63
N ASP A 375 -1.04 -24.28 6.67
CA ASP A 375 -1.31 -25.68 6.37
C ASP A 375 -0.07 -26.31 5.71
N PRO A 376 0.46 -27.46 6.18
CA PRO A 376 1.52 -28.18 5.49
C PRO A 376 1.22 -28.52 4.03
N LYS A 377 -0.07 -28.58 3.64
CA LYS A 377 -0.54 -28.77 2.26
C LYS A 377 -0.72 -27.48 1.46
N ASN A 378 -0.36 -26.31 2.01
CA ASN A 378 -0.37 -25.06 1.27
C ASN A 378 0.42 -25.21 -0.04
N THR A 379 -0.21 -24.92 -1.18
CA THR A 379 0.34 -25.19 -2.51
C THR A 379 1.71 -24.55 -2.73
N PHE A 380 1.89 -23.31 -2.26
CA PHE A 380 3.14 -22.58 -2.39
C PHE A 380 4.22 -23.12 -1.45
N LEU A 381 3.85 -23.53 -0.23
CA LEU A 381 4.77 -24.17 0.70
C LEU A 381 5.30 -25.50 0.15
N VAL A 382 4.42 -26.36 -0.38
CA VAL A 382 4.81 -27.63 -0.98
C VAL A 382 5.74 -27.42 -2.19
N LYS A 383 5.41 -26.43 -3.03
CA LYS A 383 6.17 -26.12 -4.25
C LYS A 383 7.54 -25.50 -3.96
N TYR A 384 7.57 -24.44 -3.15
CA TYR A 384 8.75 -23.60 -2.95
C TYR A 384 9.52 -23.92 -1.67
N LYS A 385 9.00 -24.77 -0.78
CA LYS A 385 9.71 -25.31 0.40
C LYS A 385 10.32 -24.26 1.33
N GLY A 386 9.69 -23.09 1.44
CA GLY A 386 10.16 -21.98 2.28
C GLY A 386 11.11 -21.00 1.58
N GLU A 387 11.36 -21.17 0.28
CA GLU A 387 12.16 -20.27 -0.55
C GLU A 387 11.30 -19.22 -1.30
N GLY A 388 11.94 -18.35 -2.07
CA GLY A 388 11.25 -17.40 -2.96
C GLY A 388 10.85 -16.09 -2.30
N LYS A 389 11.57 -15.67 -1.24
CA LYS A 389 11.53 -14.27 -0.77
C LYS A 389 11.89 -13.34 -1.93
N TRP A 390 11.23 -12.18 -1.99
CA TRP A 390 11.59 -11.18 -2.98
C TRP A 390 12.85 -10.39 -2.57
N ASN A 391 13.17 -10.36 -1.27
CA ASN A 391 14.30 -9.61 -0.71
C ASN A 391 15.53 -10.47 -0.49
#